data_AF-A0A949YBM2-F1
#
_entry.id   AF-A0A949YBM2-F1
#
_cell.length_a   1.000
_cell.length_b   1.000
_cell.length_c   1.000
_cell.angle_alpha   90.00
_cell.angle_beta   90.00
_cell.angle_gamma   90.00
#
_symmetry.space_group_name_H-M   'P 1'
#
loop_
_entity.id
_entity.type
_entity.pdbx_description
1 polymer ?
#
loop_
_entity_poly.entity_id
_entity_poly.type
_entity_poly.pdbx_seq_one_letter_code
_entity_poly.pdbx_strand_id
1 'polypeptide(L)'
;MYQARDRYSGAATPITELFAPVTRASAGTGRQRSLTEYLRQMEPLERLILDRLAKVKEVQETNINLNVIWRECGGVEPADFVQAWGNLDAEELVHGEIYSGAESIEGLGKITAKGEEALRG
;
A
#
# COMPACT_ATOMS: atom_id res chain seq x y z
N MET A 1 -59.37 -28.37 3.91
CA MET A 1 -58.10 -29.10 3.84
C MET A 1 -57.41 -28.75 2.53
N TYR A 2 -56.33 -27.98 2.58
CA TYR A 2 -55.32 -27.88 1.51
C TYR A 2 -53.97 -27.57 2.18
N GLN A 3 -52.95 -28.30 1.79
CA GLN A 3 -51.61 -28.30 2.39
C GLN A 3 -50.71 -27.20 1.83
N ALA A 4 -49.76 -26.78 2.69
CA ALA A 4 -48.36 -26.47 2.42
C ALA A 4 -48.00 -25.34 1.43
N ARG A 5 -47.41 -24.28 1.98
CA ARG A 5 -46.15 -23.66 1.49
C ARG A 5 -45.65 -22.59 2.48
N ASP A 6 -45.08 -23.07 3.58
CA ASP A 6 -44.19 -22.28 4.41
C ASP A 6 -42.91 -23.09 4.53
N ARG A 7 -41.84 -22.66 3.84
CA ARG A 7 -40.43 -22.86 4.25
C ARG A 7 -39.44 -22.47 3.14
N TYR A 8 -38.49 -21.63 3.56
CA TYR A 8 -37.19 -21.30 2.97
C TYR A 8 -37.17 -20.52 1.65
N SER A 9 -36.85 -19.23 1.74
CA SER A 9 -35.47 -18.77 1.44
C SER A 9 -35.39 -17.25 1.52
N GLY A 10 -34.45 -16.76 2.32
CA GLY A 10 -34.15 -15.33 2.45
C GLY A 10 -33.25 -15.05 3.64
N ALA A 11 -32.22 -15.87 3.83
CA ALA A 11 -31.15 -15.53 4.75
C ALA A 11 -30.25 -14.49 4.09
N ALA A 12 -29.87 -13.50 4.90
CA ALA A 12 -28.66 -12.69 4.85
C ALA A 12 -28.52 -11.63 3.74
N THR A 13 -28.35 -10.38 4.19
CA THR A 13 -27.12 -9.61 3.93
C THR A 13 -27.00 -8.50 4.98
N PRO A 14 -26.18 -8.66 6.03
CA PRO A 14 -25.70 -7.49 6.76
C PRO A 14 -24.80 -6.68 5.82
N ILE A 15 -25.06 -5.38 5.72
CA ILE A 15 -24.20 -4.41 5.01
C ILE A 15 -22.93 -4.24 5.86
N THR A 16 -22.00 -5.17 5.73
CA THR A 16 -20.70 -5.13 6.38
C THR A 16 -19.62 -5.61 5.42
N GLU A 17 -19.55 -5.03 4.22
CA GLU A 17 -18.49 -5.34 3.24
C GLU A 17 -18.01 -4.09 2.48
N LEU A 18 -17.58 -3.04 3.19
CA LEU A 18 -16.88 -1.91 2.54
C LEU A 18 -15.48 -1.61 3.10
N PHE A 19 -14.99 -2.40 4.04
CA PHE A 19 -13.61 -2.31 4.51
C PHE A 19 -13.04 -3.72 4.65
N ALA A 20 -12.86 -4.40 3.52
CA ALA A 20 -12.02 -5.58 3.49
C ALA A 20 -10.55 -5.10 3.54
N PRO A 21 -9.75 -5.45 4.56
CA PRO A 21 -8.31 -5.41 4.39
C PRO A 21 -7.97 -6.34 3.22
N VAL A 22 -7.22 -5.85 2.24
CA VAL A 22 -6.68 -6.69 1.16
C VAL A 22 -5.82 -7.77 1.82
N THR A 23 -6.42 -8.94 2.02
CA THR A 23 -5.73 -10.11 2.56
C THR A 23 -5.11 -10.80 1.37
N ARG A 24 -3.79 -10.65 1.30
CA ARG A 24 -2.81 -11.35 0.47
C ARG A 24 -3.33 -12.62 -0.20
N ALA A 25 -3.64 -12.52 -1.49
CA ALA A 25 -3.69 -13.67 -2.37
C ALA A 25 -2.25 -14.02 -2.79
N SER A 26 -1.66 -15.00 -2.10
CA SER A 26 -0.43 -15.66 -2.57
C SER A 26 -0.77 -16.55 -3.76
N ALA A 27 -0.56 -16.05 -4.98
CA ALA A 27 -0.42 -16.88 -6.17
C ALA A 27 0.36 -16.11 -7.25
N GLY A 28 1.68 -16.27 -7.24
CA GLY A 28 2.55 -15.75 -8.28
C GLY A 28 3.97 -16.19 -8.01
N THR A 29 4.42 -17.21 -8.74
CA THR A 29 5.80 -17.68 -8.82
C THR A 29 6.69 -16.57 -9.39
N GLY A 30 6.97 -15.55 -8.58
CA GLY A 30 7.88 -14.47 -8.90
C GLY A 30 9.26 -14.84 -8.40
N ARG A 31 10.17 -15.14 -9.34
CA ARG A 31 11.62 -15.18 -9.17
C ARG A 31 12.02 -14.24 -8.03
N GLN A 32 12.65 -14.76 -6.97
CA GLN A 32 13.19 -13.94 -5.88
C GLN A 32 14.24 -13.01 -6.52
N ARG A 33 13.79 -11.82 -6.96
CA ARG A 33 14.68 -10.82 -7.52
C ARG A 33 15.58 -10.40 -6.38
N SER A 34 16.88 -10.45 -6.60
CA SER A 34 17.78 -9.90 -5.60
C SER A 34 17.47 -8.42 -5.45
N LEU A 35 17.53 -7.89 -4.23
CA LEU A 35 17.31 -6.46 -3.94
C LEU A 35 18.06 -5.56 -4.94
N THR A 36 19.28 -5.92 -5.32
CA THR A 36 20.09 -5.22 -6.33
C THR A 36 19.44 -5.15 -7.72
N GLU A 37 18.72 -6.21 -8.13
CA GLU A 37 17.97 -6.24 -9.39
C GLU A 37 16.71 -5.38 -9.32
N TYR A 38 16.03 -5.38 -8.17
CA TYR A 38 14.89 -4.50 -7.92
C TYR A 38 15.33 -3.02 -7.93
N LEU A 39 16.38 -2.65 -7.20
CA LEU A 39 16.92 -1.29 -7.18
C LEU A 39 17.36 -0.79 -8.57
N ARG A 40 17.81 -1.70 -9.45
CA ARG A 40 18.15 -1.37 -10.85
C ARG A 40 16.93 -1.12 -11.74
N GLN A 41 15.80 -1.73 -11.41
CA GLN A 41 14.55 -1.63 -12.18
C GLN A 41 13.52 -0.74 -11.47
N MET A 42 13.89 -0.13 -10.34
CA MET A 42 13.00 0.69 -9.51
C MET A 42 12.39 1.81 -10.35
N GLU A 43 11.07 1.92 -10.26
CA GLU A 43 10.32 2.91 -10.99
C GLU A 43 10.59 4.32 -10.44
N PRO A 44 10.48 5.36 -11.28
CA PRO A 44 10.71 6.74 -10.84
C PRO A 44 9.84 7.16 -9.65
N LEU A 45 8.59 6.67 -9.60
CA LEU A 45 7.65 6.96 -8.51
C LEU A 45 8.10 6.31 -7.20
N GLU A 46 8.51 5.05 -7.22
CA GLU A 46 9.02 4.32 -6.05
C GLU A 46 10.25 5.03 -5.45
N ARG A 47 11.18 5.43 -6.32
CA ARG A 47 12.38 6.17 -5.89
C ARG A 47 12.03 7.55 -5.33
N LEU A 48 11.04 8.23 -5.91
CA LEU A 48 10.57 9.52 -5.42
C LEU A 48 9.91 9.40 -4.04
N ILE A 49 9.10 8.36 -3.81
CA ILE A 49 8.50 8.07 -2.49
C ILE A 49 9.59 7.87 -1.44
N LEU A 50 10.61 7.06 -1.75
CA LEU A 50 11.74 6.83 -0.84
C LEU A 50 12.50 8.13 -0.54
N ASP A 51 12.85 8.92 -1.56
CA ASP A 51 13.54 10.20 -1.38
C ASP A 51 12.75 11.17 -0.48
N ARG A 52 11.43 11.26 -0.68
CA ARG A 52 10.56 12.11 0.16
C ARG A 52 10.49 11.61 1.60
N LEU A 53 10.33 10.31 1.82
CA LEU A 53 10.31 9.74 3.17
C LEU A 53 11.65 9.94 3.89
N ALA A 54 12.78 9.77 3.20
CA ALA A 54 14.11 9.99 3.76
C ALA A 54 14.28 11.45 4.22
N LYS A 55 13.92 12.42 3.37
CA LYS A 55 13.97 13.85 3.70
C LYS A 55 13.09 14.22 4.89
N VAL A 56 11.88 13.66 4.96
CA VAL A 56 10.98 13.95 6.08
C VAL A 56 11.48 13.28 7.36
N LYS A 57 12.08 12.08 7.28
CA LYS A 57 12.69 11.40 8.43
C LYS A 57 13.85 12.19 9.02
N GLU A 58 14.69 12.84 8.20
CA GLU A 58 15.75 13.73 8.70
C GLU A 58 15.21 14.87 9.58
N VAL A 59 13.93 15.22 9.41
CA VAL A 59 13.25 16.26 10.19
C VAL A 59 12.43 15.66 11.35
N GLN A 60 11.89 14.44 11.20
CA GLN A 60 10.99 13.80 12.16
C GLN A 60 11.24 12.29 12.26
N GLU A 61 11.62 11.77 13.44
CA GLU A 61 11.86 10.34 13.68
C GLU A 61 10.58 9.48 13.87
N THR A 62 9.41 10.00 13.50
CA THR A 62 8.10 9.37 13.74
C THR A 62 7.47 8.85 12.44
N ASN A 63 6.32 8.17 12.56
CA ASN A 63 5.54 7.77 11.39
C ASN A 63 5.05 9.03 10.63
N ILE A 64 5.28 9.04 9.32
CA ILE A 64 5.05 10.16 8.41
C ILE A 64 3.67 10.03 7.78
N ASN A 65 2.95 11.15 7.68
CA ASN A 65 1.65 11.19 7.00
C ASN A 65 1.83 10.99 5.49
N LEU A 66 1.27 9.89 4.97
CA LEU A 66 1.42 9.50 3.57
C LEU A 66 0.69 10.45 2.61
N ASN A 67 -0.33 11.18 3.08
CA ASN A 67 -0.97 12.24 2.30
C ASN A 67 0.01 13.37 1.95
N VAL A 68 0.94 13.67 2.86
CA VAL A 68 1.96 14.71 2.62
C VAL A 68 2.93 14.23 1.55
N ILE A 69 3.43 13.00 1.70
CA ILE A 69 4.36 12.37 0.74
C ILE A 69 3.72 12.27 -0.64
N TRP A 70 2.48 11.78 -0.73
CA TRP A 70 1.73 11.68 -1.97
C TRP A 70 1.59 13.03 -2.69
N ARG A 71 1.26 14.09 -1.95
CA ARG A 71 1.20 15.45 -2.52
C ARG A 71 2.57 15.96 -2.98
N GLU A 72 3.64 15.67 -2.24
CA GLU A 72 5.01 16.00 -2.65
C GLU A 72 5.51 15.19 -3.85
N CYS A 73 4.92 14.01 -4.11
CA CYS A 73 5.11 13.24 -5.32
C CYS A 73 4.31 13.79 -6.52
N GLY A 74 3.63 14.93 -6.37
CA GLY A 74 2.87 15.59 -7.42
C GLY A 74 1.37 15.26 -7.44
N GLY A 75 0.87 14.52 -6.44
CA GLY A 75 -0.55 14.15 -6.40
C GLY A 75 -0.95 13.23 -7.56
N VAL A 76 -0.12 12.22 -7.84
CA VAL A 76 -0.40 11.16 -8.84
C VAL A 76 -1.71 10.42 -8.52
N GLU A 77 -2.20 9.56 -9.42
CA GLU A 77 -3.40 8.79 -9.09
C GLU A 77 -3.19 7.95 -7.81
N PRO A 78 -4.17 7.94 -6.88
CA PRO A 78 -4.04 7.19 -5.63
C PRO A 78 -3.70 5.71 -5.83
N ALA A 79 -4.23 5.10 -6.90
CA ALA A 79 -3.94 3.71 -7.25
C ALA A 79 -2.46 3.48 -7.59
N ASP A 80 -1.84 4.36 -8.38
CA ASP A 80 -0.42 4.27 -8.72
C ASP A 80 0.46 4.44 -7.49
N PHE A 81 0.10 5.38 -6.60
CA PHE A 81 0.83 5.60 -5.37
C PHE A 81 0.74 4.39 -4.43
N VAL A 82 -0.44 3.78 -4.28
CA VAL A 82 -0.62 2.56 -3.48
C VAL A 82 0.13 1.37 -4.09
N GLN A 83 0.15 1.24 -5.42
CA GLN A 83 0.89 0.19 -6.09
C GLN A 83 2.40 0.33 -5.85
N ALA A 84 2.94 1.53 -6.02
CA ALA A 84 4.35 1.82 -5.74
C ALA A 84 4.69 1.60 -4.25
N TRP A 85 3.81 2.03 -3.34
CA TRP A 85 3.97 1.76 -1.91
C TRP A 85 4.01 0.27 -1.60
N GLY A 86 3.10 -0.52 -2.19
CA GLY A 86 3.02 -1.96 -1.99
C GLY A 86 4.28 -2.69 -2.47
N ASN A 87 4.87 -2.25 -3.58
CA ASN A 87 6.14 -2.81 -4.07
C ASN A 87 7.29 -2.50 -3.10
N LEU A 88 7.37 -1.25 -2.63
CA LEU A 88 8.39 -0.83 -1.67
C LEU A 88 8.27 -1.55 -0.32
N ASP A 89 7.05 -1.78 0.16
CA ASP A 89 6.79 -2.53 1.41
C ASP A 89 7.10 -4.03 1.24
N ALA A 90 6.79 -4.61 0.08
CA ALA A 90 7.14 -6.00 -0.24
C ALA A 90 8.66 -6.24 -0.23
N GLU A 91 9.44 -5.23 -0.64
CA GLU A 91 10.91 -5.25 -0.59
C GLU A 91 11.47 -4.74 0.75
N GLU A 92 10.60 -4.49 1.74
CA GLU A 92 10.93 -4.01 3.10
C GLU A 92 11.68 -2.67 3.13
N LEU A 93 11.51 -1.83 2.10
CA LEU A 93 12.16 -0.51 2.01
C LEU A 93 11.37 0.57 2.75
N VAL A 94 10.06 0.37 2.88
CA VAL A 94 9.16 1.19 3.67
C VAL A 94 8.30 0.28 4.55
N HIS A 95 7.72 0.85 5.60
CA HIS A 95 6.66 0.21 6.37
C HIS A 95 5.59 1.22 6.73
N GLY A 96 4.35 0.79 6.69
CA GLY A 96 3.22 1.64 7.07
C GLY A 96 1.88 1.10 6.62
N GLU A 97 0.84 1.75 7.09
CA GLU A 97 -0.54 1.49 6.68
C GLU A 97 -0.95 2.58 5.69
N ILE A 98 -1.44 2.16 4.53
CA ILE A 98 -1.91 3.05 3.47
C ILE A 98 -3.35 2.70 3.09
N TYR A 99 -4.17 3.73 2.93
CA TYR A 99 -5.54 3.65 2.46
C TYR A 99 -5.72 4.64 1.31
N SER A 100 -6.32 4.20 0.21
CA SER A 100 -6.70 5.06 -0.91
C SER A 100 -8.19 5.36 -0.89
N GLY A 101 -8.52 6.63 -1.05
CA GLY A 101 -9.83 7.09 -1.50
C GLY A 101 -9.81 7.43 -2.99
N ALA A 102 -10.93 7.94 -3.50
CA ALA A 102 -11.04 8.34 -4.91
C ALA A 102 -10.07 9.47 -5.29
N GLU A 103 -9.79 10.40 -4.36
CA GLU A 103 -8.95 11.58 -4.59
C GLU A 103 -8.05 11.89 -3.38
N SER A 104 -7.77 10.88 -2.55
CA SER A 104 -6.98 11.06 -1.34
C SER A 104 -6.17 9.82 -1.00
N ILE A 105 -5.00 10.06 -0.41
CA ILE A 105 -4.22 9.04 0.30
C ILE A 105 -4.29 9.35 1.79
N GLU A 106 -4.60 8.33 2.58
CA GLU A 106 -4.58 8.38 4.04
C GLU A 106 -3.65 7.29 4.56
N GLY A 107 -3.06 7.53 5.73
CA GLY A 107 -2.19 6.56 6.36
C GLY A 107 -0.88 7.13 6.89
N LEU A 108 -0.14 6.25 7.51
CA LEU A 108 1.10 6.56 8.20
C LEU A 108 2.16 5.54 7.79
N GLY A 109 3.33 6.03 7.40
CA GLY A 109 4.44 5.15 7.06
C GLY A 109 5.80 5.79 7.28
N LYS A 110 6.85 5.00 7.12
CA LYS A 110 8.22 5.41 7.33
C LYS A 110 9.15 4.64 6.41
N ILE A 111 10.28 5.25 6.10
CA ILE A 111 11.39 4.54 5.47
C ILE A 111 12.07 3.62 6.49
N THR A 112 12.46 2.43 6.06
CA THR A 112 13.27 1.51 6.87
C THR A 112 14.76 1.79 6.69
N ALA A 113 15.62 1.21 7.54
CA ALA A 113 17.07 1.30 7.33
C ALA A 113 17.49 0.77 5.95
N LYS A 114 16.85 -0.31 5.49
CA LYS A 114 17.07 -0.90 4.16
C LYS A 114 16.69 0.06 3.03
N GLY A 115 15.58 0.79 3.18
CA GLY A 115 15.16 1.84 2.26
C GLY A 115 16.14 3.01 2.20
N GLU A 116 16.73 3.39 3.33
CA GLU A 116 17.76 4.45 3.36
C GLU A 116 19.06 4.01 2.69
N GLU A 117 19.49 2.76 2.92
CA GLU A 117 20.66 2.19 2.25
C GLU A 117 20.45 2.08 0.74
N ALA A 118 19.22 1.74 0.31
CA ALA A 118 18.83 1.70 -1.09
C ALA A 118 18.96 3.05 -1.81
N LEU A 119 18.81 4.18 -1.10
CA LEU A 119 19.02 5.52 -1.66
C LEU A 119 20.50 5.93 -1.76
N ARG A 120 21.37 5.30 -0.95
CA ARG A 120 22.81 5.59 -0.88
C ARG A 120 23.64 4.76 -1.86
N GLY A 121 23.08 3.66 -2.38
CA GLY A 121 23.69 2.78 -3.39
C GLY A 121 23.55 3.29 -4.82
#